data_AF-A0A1V3WD12-F1
#
_entry.id   AF-A0A1V3WD12-F1
#
_cell.length_a   1.000
_cell.length_b   1.000
_cell.length_c   1.000
_cell.angle_alpha   90.00
_cell.angle_beta   90.00
_cell.angle_gamma   90.00
#
_symmetry.space_group_name_H-M   'P 1'
#
loop_
_entity.id
_entity.type
_entity.pdbx_description
1 polymer ?
#
loop_
_entity_poly.entity_id
_entity_poly.type
_entity_poly.pdbx_seq_one_letter_code
_entity_poly.pdbx_strand_id
1 'polypeptide(L)'
;MGPEMKSTGEVMGIDRDFGSAFAKSQTAAYGSLPAHGTVFVSVANRDKRSLVFPVKRLADLGFRVLATEGTAEMLRRNGIPCDEVRKHFESPQPGRPEMSAVDAIRAGEVDMVINTPYGNSGPRIDGYEIRSVAVAVNIPCITTVQGASAAVQGIEAGIRGDIGVRSLQELHRAIDSRSTDR
;
A
#
# COMPACT_ATOMS: atom_id res chain seq x y z
N MET A 1 2.11 11.62 -5.39
CA MET A 1 1.22 12.50 -6.18
C MET A 1 1.46 13.94 -5.77
N GLY A 2 1.51 14.87 -6.72
CA GLY A 2 1.59 16.31 -6.50
C GLY A 2 0.42 17.02 -7.19
N PRO A 3 0.35 18.36 -7.16
CA PRO A 3 -0.71 19.13 -7.83
C PRO A 3 -0.70 18.99 -9.36
N GLU A 4 0.41 18.53 -9.95
CA GLU A 4 0.55 18.27 -11.37
C GLU A 4 0.22 16.80 -11.70
N MET A 5 -0.63 16.58 -12.72
CA MET A 5 -1.01 15.26 -13.21
C MET A 5 0.10 14.69 -14.12
N LYS A 6 0.58 13.48 -13.81
CA LYS A 6 1.61 12.76 -14.58
C LYS A 6 1.16 11.37 -15.06
N SER A 7 -0.09 11.01 -14.83
CA SER A 7 -0.67 9.73 -15.26
C SER A 7 -0.92 9.73 -16.76
N THR A 8 -0.67 8.60 -17.42
CA THR A 8 -0.83 8.42 -18.87
C THR A 8 -2.07 7.60 -19.25
N GLY A 9 -2.81 7.07 -18.27
CA GLY A 9 -4.02 6.29 -18.48
C GLY A 9 -4.80 6.09 -17.19
N GLU A 10 -5.98 5.50 -17.30
CA GLU A 10 -6.90 5.22 -16.20
C GLU A 10 -7.52 3.82 -16.34
N VAL A 11 -7.90 3.23 -15.21
CA VAL A 11 -8.56 1.92 -15.15
C VAL A 11 -9.75 2.01 -14.21
N MET A 12 -10.77 1.17 -14.45
CA MET A 12 -11.96 1.10 -13.62
C MET A 12 -12.14 -0.30 -13.06
N GLY A 13 -12.21 -0.40 -11.72
CA GLY A 13 -12.66 -1.61 -11.04
C GLY A 13 -14.13 -1.47 -10.66
N ILE A 14 -14.97 -2.42 -11.10
CA ILE A 14 -16.41 -2.42 -10.79
C ILE A 14 -16.73 -3.62 -9.90
N ASP A 15 -17.35 -3.34 -8.75
CA ASP A 15 -17.95 -4.34 -7.86
C ASP A 15 -19.07 -3.71 -7.02
N ARG A 16 -19.77 -4.56 -6.24
CA ARG A 16 -20.81 -4.18 -5.28
C ARG A 16 -20.24 -3.57 -4.00
N ASP A 17 -19.03 -3.97 -3.62
CA ASP A 17 -18.31 -3.44 -2.47
C ASP A 17 -17.02 -2.70 -2.88
N PHE A 18 -16.63 -1.72 -2.07
CA PHE A 18 -15.50 -0.85 -2.36
C PHE A 18 -14.16 -1.62 -2.36
N GLY A 19 -13.98 -2.59 -1.46
CA GLY A 19 -12.74 -3.36 -1.35
C GLY A 19 -12.45 -4.14 -2.63
N SER A 20 -13.43 -4.90 -3.10
CA SER A 20 -13.33 -5.66 -4.36
C SER A 20 -13.13 -4.76 -5.57
N ALA A 21 -13.86 -3.64 -5.65
CA ALA A 21 -13.69 -2.66 -6.72
C ALA A 21 -12.27 -2.06 -6.72
N PHE A 22 -11.75 -1.70 -5.53
CA PHE A 22 -10.39 -1.18 -5.38
C PHE A 22 -9.35 -2.22 -5.78
N ALA A 23 -9.44 -3.45 -5.27
CA ALA A 23 -8.53 -4.54 -5.62
C ALA A 23 -8.45 -4.78 -7.13
N LYS A 24 -9.60 -4.84 -7.82
CA LYS A 24 -9.66 -4.95 -9.29
C LYS A 24 -8.94 -3.81 -10.00
N SER A 25 -9.14 -2.57 -9.54
CA SER A 25 -8.45 -1.42 -10.12
C SER A 25 -6.93 -1.50 -9.95
N GLN A 26 -6.45 -2.00 -8.80
CA GLN A 26 -5.02 -2.16 -8.56
C GLN A 26 -4.42 -3.23 -9.47
N THR A 27 -5.08 -4.40 -9.58
CA THR A 27 -4.68 -5.47 -10.50
C THR A 27 -4.52 -4.96 -11.94
N ALA A 28 -5.41 -4.08 -12.40
CA ALA A 28 -5.35 -3.50 -13.73
C ALA A 28 -4.27 -2.42 -13.90
N ALA A 29 -3.92 -1.69 -12.84
CA ALA A 29 -3.02 -0.53 -12.93
C ALA A 29 -1.53 -0.87 -12.69
N TYR A 30 -1.22 -1.62 -11.64
CA TYR A 30 0.16 -1.76 -11.13
C TYR A 30 0.50 -3.16 -10.60
N GLY A 31 -0.45 -4.11 -10.68
CA GLY A 31 -0.33 -5.46 -10.12
C GLY A 31 -1.31 -5.69 -8.98
N SER A 32 -1.63 -6.96 -8.72
CA SER A 32 -2.57 -7.34 -7.66
C SER A 32 -2.03 -6.97 -6.27
N LEU A 33 -2.93 -6.57 -5.37
CA LEU A 33 -2.57 -6.42 -3.97
C LEU A 33 -2.17 -7.79 -3.40
N PRO A 34 -1.08 -7.88 -2.60
CA PRO A 34 -0.66 -9.15 -2.04
C PRO A 34 -1.66 -9.66 -1.02
N ALA A 35 -1.82 -10.98 -0.92
CA ALA A 35 -2.67 -11.61 0.10
C ALA A 35 -1.90 -11.96 1.39
N HIS A 36 -0.58 -12.01 1.33
CA HIS A 36 0.34 -12.31 2.43
C HIS A 36 1.73 -11.75 2.08
N GLY A 37 2.67 -11.83 3.02
CA GLY A 37 4.07 -11.44 2.80
C GLY A 37 4.49 -10.26 3.67
N THR A 38 5.33 -9.39 3.11
CA THR A 38 5.96 -8.29 3.83
C THR A 38 5.49 -6.94 3.32
N VAL A 39 5.08 -6.06 4.23
CA VAL A 39 4.78 -4.66 3.95
C VAL A 39 5.86 -3.74 4.51
N PHE A 40 6.43 -2.89 3.66
CA PHE A 40 7.30 -1.81 4.10
C PHE A 40 6.50 -0.52 4.36
N VAL A 41 6.70 0.10 5.52
CA VAL A 41 5.96 1.27 5.99
C VAL A 41 6.91 2.40 6.37
N SER A 42 6.81 3.54 5.68
CA SER A 42 7.56 4.75 6.00
C SER A 42 6.70 5.98 5.81
N VAL A 43 6.38 6.66 6.90
CA VAL A 43 5.28 7.62 6.92
C VAL A 43 5.70 8.98 7.48
N ALA A 44 4.99 10.02 7.03
CA ALA A 44 5.20 11.37 7.52
C ALA A 44 4.65 11.52 8.93
N ASN A 45 5.27 12.37 9.75
CA ASN A 45 4.89 12.55 11.16
C ASN A 45 3.41 12.93 11.31
N ARG A 46 2.87 13.76 10.40
CA ARG A 46 1.45 14.13 10.37
C ARG A 46 0.50 12.96 10.12
N ASP A 47 0.98 11.94 9.40
CA ASP A 47 0.19 10.79 8.94
C ASP A 47 0.34 9.57 9.87
N LYS A 48 1.32 9.59 10.77
CA LYS A 48 1.63 8.50 11.72
C LYS A 48 0.41 8.00 12.47
N ARG A 49 -0.37 8.91 13.07
CA ARG A 49 -1.54 8.54 13.88
C ARG A 49 -2.61 7.84 13.05
N SER A 50 -2.86 8.33 11.83
CA SER A 50 -3.91 7.81 10.96
C SER A 50 -3.55 6.46 10.34
N LEU A 51 -2.25 6.13 10.25
CA LEU A 51 -1.77 4.87 9.69
C LEU A 51 -1.61 3.73 10.70
N VAL A 52 -1.73 3.99 12.00
CA VAL A 52 -1.70 2.93 13.04
C VAL A 52 -2.72 1.84 12.72
N PHE A 53 -3.98 2.21 12.48
CA PHE A 53 -5.04 1.23 12.29
C PHE A 53 -4.91 0.43 10.99
N PRO A 54 -4.68 1.04 9.80
CA PRO A 54 -4.41 0.29 8.58
C PRO A 54 -3.24 -0.69 8.71
N VAL A 55 -2.11 -0.26 9.30
CA VAL A 55 -0.93 -1.13 9.46
C VAL A 55 -1.19 -2.24 10.47
N LYS A 56 -1.93 -1.94 11.56
CA LYS A 56 -2.37 -2.98 12.50
C LYS A 56 -3.19 -4.05 11.81
N ARG A 57 -4.15 -3.66 10.96
CA ARG A 57 -4.96 -4.63 10.20
C ARG A 57 -4.11 -5.51 9.30
N LEU A 58 -3.09 -4.97 8.63
CA LEU A 58 -2.15 -5.78 7.85
C LEU A 58 -1.40 -6.79 8.74
N ALA A 59 -0.91 -6.36 9.90
CA ALA A 59 -0.28 -7.25 10.87
C ALA A 59 -1.24 -8.34 11.38
N ASP A 60 -2.49 -7.99 11.69
CA ASP A 60 -3.54 -8.94 12.10
C ASP A 60 -3.87 -9.96 11.00
N LEU A 61 -3.71 -9.58 9.72
CA LEU A 61 -3.85 -10.46 8.55
C LEU A 61 -2.60 -11.32 8.30
N GLY A 62 -1.56 -11.20 9.13
CA GLY A 62 -0.36 -12.02 9.07
C GLY A 62 0.79 -11.43 8.26
N PHE A 63 0.71 -10.16 7.84
CA PHE A 63 1.84 -9.52 7.16
C PHE A 63 3.00 -9.24 8.13
N ARG A 64 4.22 -9.50 7.66
CA ARG A 64 5.43 -8.98 8.31
C ARG A 64 5.54 -7.49 8.02
N VAL A 65 5.76 -6.67 9.05
CA VAL A 65 5.88 -5.22 8.90
C VAL A 65 7.35 -4.81 9.00
N LEU A 66 7.89 -4.20 7.95
CA LEU A 66 9.19 -3.52 7.95
C LEU A 66 8.98 -2.01 8.01
N ALA A 67 9.76 -1.29 8.81
CA ALA A 67 9.61 0.15 8.94
C ALA A 67 10.92 0.88 9.20
N THR A 68 10.98 2.16 8.85
CA THR A 68 12.08 3.05 9.28
C THR A 68 11.97 3.35 10.77
N GLU A 69 13.10 3.58 11.45
CA GLU A 69 13.21 3.84 12.91
C GLU A 69 12.02 4.62 13.49
N GLY A 70 11.80 5.86 13.06
CA GLY A 70 10.74 6.71 13.62
C GLY A 70 9.31 6.21 13.34
N THR A 71 9.11 5.41 12.30
CA THR A 71 7.83 4.73 12.04
C THR A 71 7.71 3.47 12.90
N ALA A 72 8.79 2.69 13.00
CA ALA A 72 8.85 1.48 13.83
C ALA A 72 8.57 1.79 15.31
N GLU A 73 9.16 2.86 15.86
CA GLU A 73 8.88 3.31 17.22
C GLU A 73 7.39 3.60 17.44
N MET A 74 6.75 4.26 16.49
CA MET A 74 5.34 4.60 16.56
C MET A 74 4.46 3.34 16.52
N LEU A 75 4.77 2.40 15.63
CA LEU A 75 4.04 1.13 15.51
C LEU A 75 4.19 0.28 16.78
N ARG A 76 5.41 0.12 17.28
CA ARG A 76 5.72 -0.63 18.52
C ARG A 76 4.98 -0.06 19.73
N ARG A 77 4.93 1.27 19.87
CA ARG A 77 4.15 1.94 20.94
C ARG A 77 2.65 1.63 20.89
N ASN A 78 2.13 1.28 19.72
CA ASN A 78 0.73 0.88 19.53
C ASN A 78 0.54 -0.65 19.52
N GLY A 79 1.55 -1.41 19.95
CA GLY A 79 1.49 -2.87 20.06
C GLY A 79 1.57 -3.61 18.73
N ILE A 80 2.10 -2.96 17.67
CA ILE A 80 2.28 -3.58 16.35
C ILE A 80 3.74 -4.04 16.23
N PRO A 81 4.01 -5.35 16.13
CA PRO A 81 5.35 -5.86 15.87
C PRO A 81 5.85 -5.40 14.51
N CYS A 82 7.09 -4.91 14.44
CA CYS A 82 7.73 -4.54 13.18
C CYS A 82 9.25 -4.64 13.27
N ASP A 83 9.85 -5.02 12.16
CA ASP A 83 11.29 -5.00 11.96
C ASP A 83 11.74 -3.63 11.47
N GLU A 84 12.94 -3.25 11.86
CA GLU A 84 13.51 -1.95 11.53
C GLU A 84 14.48 -2.08 10.35
N VAL A 85 14.40 -1.14 9.42
CA VAL A 85 15.40 -0.95 8.36
C VAL A 85 16.01 0.44 8.47
N ARG A 86 17.29 0.56 8.10
CA ARG A 86 17.95 1.86 8.04
C ARG A 86 17.45 2.67 6.84
N LYS A 87 17.69 3.98 6.88
CA LYS A 87 17.48 4.84 5.72
C LYS A 87 18.52 4.54 4.63
N HIS A 88 18.18 4.81 3.37
CA HIS A 88 19.05 4.43 2.26
C HIS A 88 20.37 5.22 2.25
N PHE A 89 20.32 6.50 2.62
CA PHE A 89 21.54 7.33 2.74
C PHE A 89 22.40 7.03 3.98
N GLU A 90 21.91 6.23 4.94
CA GLU A 90 22.66 5.88 6.14
C GLU A 90 23.60 4.71 5.82
N SER A 91 24.90 4.86 6.14
CA SER A 91 25.87 3.77 6.04
C SER A 91 25.59 2.70 7.12
N PRO A 92 25.85 1.41 6.86
CA PRO A 92 25.76 0.37 7.88
C PRO A 92 26.65 0.70 9.09
N GLN A 93 26.09 0.56 10.30
CA GLN A 93 26.77 0.83 11.56
C GLN A 93 26.52 -0.31 12.55
N PRO A 94 27.49 -0.66 13.41
CA PRO A 94 27.29 -1.66 14.46
C PRO A 94 26.09 -1.30 15.35
N GLY A 95 25.18 -2.26 15.57
CA GLY A 95 23.98 -2.06 16.39
C GLY A 95 22.81 -1.35 15.69
N ARG A 96 22.93 -1.06 14.38
CA ARG A 96 21.84 -0.57 13.52
C ARG A 96 21.48 -1.62 12.47
N PRO A 97 20.28 -1.58 11.87
CA PRO A 97 19.92 -2.50 10.79
C PRO A 97 20.88 -2.41 9.59
N GLU A 98 21.42 -3.55 9.18
CA GLU A 98 22.33 -3.65 8.02
C GLU A 98 21.63 -3.55 6.66
N MET A 99 20.30 -3.66 6.62
CA MET A 99 19.51 -3.62 5.39
C MET A 99 18.68 -2.33 5.32
N SER A 100 18.67 -1.68 4.14
CA SER A 100 17.84 -0.50 3.89
C SER A 100 16.55 -0.93 3.22
N ALA A 101 15.55 -0.06 3.24
CA ALA A 101 14.29 -0.32 2.52
C ALA A 101 14.52 -0.60 1.02
N VAL A 102 15.44 0.12 0.39
CA VAL A 102 15.78 -0.07 -1.03
C VAL A 102 16.42 -1.44 -1.26
N ASP A 103 17.31 -1.86 -0.36
CA ASP A 103 17.97 -3.17 -0.44
C ASP A 103 16.92 -4.30 -0.29
N ALA A 104 16.04 -4.20 0.70
CA ALA A 104 14.98 -5.17 0.95
C ALA A 104 14.02 -5.30 -0.25
N ILE A 105 13.62 -4.18 -0.87
CA ILE A 105 12.77 -4.19 -2.06
C ILE A 105 13.49 -4.87 -3.24
N ARG A 106 14.78 -4.56 -3.46
CA ARG A 106 15.56 -5.18 -4.54
C ARG A 106 15.81 -6.67 -4.33
N ALA A 107 15.90 -7.10 -3.07
CA ALA A 107 16.03 -8.50 -2.70
C ALA A 107 14.71 -9.29 -2.85
N GLY A 108 13.59 -8.62 -3.15
CA GLY A 108 12.28 -9.27 -3.23
C GLY A 108 11.70 -9.60 -1.86
N GLU A 109 12.18 -8.96 -0.78
CA GLU A 109 11.70 -9.19 0.59
C GLU A 109 10.48 -8.33 0.94
N VAL A 110 9.97 -7.51 0.02
CA VAL A 110 8.86 -6.59 0.22
C VAL A 110 7.83 -6.77 -0.89
N ASP A 111 6.59 -7.08 -0.51
CA ASP A 111 5.47 -7.33 -1.42
C ASP A 111 4.59 -6.08 -1.61
N MET A 112 4.65 -5.12 -0.69
CA MET A 112 3.91 -3.86 -0.77
C MET A 112 4.61 -2.73 -0.02
N VAL A 113 4.54 -1.52 -0.57
CA VAL A 113 5.10 -0.31 0.04
C VAL A 113 3.97 0.66 0.43
N ILE A 114 4.02 1.16 1.65
CA ILE A 114 3.24 2.30 2.13
C ILE A 114 4.22 3.44 2.43
N ASN A 115 4.27 4.44 1.55
CA ASN A 115 5.16 5.59 1.68
C ASN A 115 4.45 6.94 1.51
N THR A 116 4.09 7.59 2.61
CA THR A 116 3.50 8.94 2.55
C THR A 116 4.60 10.00 2.43
N PRO A 117 4.59 10.87 1.40
CA PRO A 117 5.65 11.86 1.20
C PRO A 117 5.60 12.99 2.25
N TYR A 118 6.76 13.52 2.63
CA TYR A 118 6.89 14.72 3.45
C TYR A 118 6.72 15.99 2.60
N GLY A 119 6.05 17.01 3.15
CA GLY A 119 5.70 18.26 2.46
C GLY A 119 6.75 19.37 2.43
N ASN A 120 7.94 19.18 3.02
CA ASN A 120 9.04 20.17 3.00
C ASN A 120 10.30 19.57 2.37
N SER A 121 11.17 20.43 1.85
CA SER A 121 12.41 20.20 1.08
C SER A 121 13.53 19.40 1.78
N GLY A 122 13.23 18.66 2.85
CA GLY A 122 14.10 17.66 3.49
C GLY A 122 13.77 16.24 3.04
N PRO A 123 14.49 15.22 3.55
CA PRO A 123 15.01 14.05 2.83
C PRO A 123 14.11 13.55 1.68
N ARG A 124 14.19 14.25 0.54
CA ARG A 124 13.48 13.90 -0.70
C ARG A 124 14.04 12.63 -1.32
N ILE A 125 15.30 12.32 -1.05
CA ILE A 125 16.07 11.27 -1.74
C ILE A 125 15.49 9.90 -1.40
N ASP A 126 15.41 9.52 -0.13
CA ASP A 126 14.98 8.17 0.24
C ASP A 126 13.56 7.83 -0.18
N GLY A 127 12.61 8.72 0.09
CA GLY A 127 11.22 8.48 -0.30
C GLY A 127 11.08 8.37 -1.82
N TYR A 128 11.83 9.17 -2.58
CA TYR A 128 11.85 9.06 -4.03
C TYR A 128 12.45 7.73 -4.50
N GLU A 129 13.64 7.35 -4.01
CA GLU A 129 14.31 6.11 -4.37
C GLU A 129 13.47 4.87 -4.04
N ILE A 130 12.86 4.83 -2.85
CA ILE A 130 11.97 3.74 -2.44
C ILE A 130 10.81 3.57 -3.43
N ARG A 131 10.15 4.67 -3.82
CA ARG A 131 9.03 4.62 -4.77
C ARG A 131 9.50 4.25 -6.17
N SER A 132 10.63 4.78 -6.62
CA SER A 132 11.22 4.47 -7.93
C SER A 132 11.56 2.99 -8.04
N VAL A 133 12.21 2.41 -7.02
CA VAL A 133 12.55 0.99 -7.00
C VAL A 133 11.29 0.13 -6.89
N ALA A 134 10.31 0.50 -6.05
CA ALA A 134 9.04 -0.22 -5.96
C ALA A 134 8.32 -0.33 -7.31
N VAL A 135 8.27 0.77 -8.07
CA VAL A 135 7.72 0.76 -9.44
C VAL A 135 8.57 -0.10 -10.37
N ALA A 136 9.90 -0.01 -10.30
CA ALA A 136 10.81 -0.76 -11.15
C ALA A 136 10.69 -2.29 -10.97
N VAL A 137 10.35 -2.75 -9.76
CA VAL A 137 10.15 -4.18 -9.45
C VAL A 137 8.68 -4.60 -9.43
N ASN A 138 7.76 -3.74 -9.89
CA ASN A 138 6.31 -4.01 -9.98
C ASN A 138 5.65 -4.40 -8.64
N ILE A 139 6.04 -3.77 -7.53
CA ILE A 139 5.33 -3.95 -6.26
C ILE A 139 4.37 -2.77 -6.00
N PRO A 140 3.14 -3.03 -5.50
CA PRO A 140 2.19 -1.97 -5.18
C PRO A 140 2.77 -0.93 -4.23
N CYS A 141 2.68 0.35 -4.63
CA CYS A 141 3.24 1.47 -3.89
C CYS A 141 2.17 2.52 -3.56
N ILE A 142 1.75 2.54 -2.31
CA ILE A 142 0.68 3.38 -1.79
C ILE A 142 1.25 4.62 -1.13
N THR A 143 0.83 5.80 -1.57
CA THR A 143 1.44 7.08 -1.15
C THR A 143 0.55 7.98 -0.29
N THR A 144 -0.63 7.51 0.09
CA THR A 144 -1.61 8.27 0.88
C THR A 144 -2.21 7.39 1.99
N VAL A 145 -2.69 8.05 3.05
CA VAL A 145 -3.38 7.36 4.16
C VAL A 145 -4.65 6.67 3.66
N GLN A 146 -5.43 7.37 2.83
CA GLN A 146 -6.68 6.87 2.26
C GLN A 146 -6.42 5.66 1.36
N GLY A 147 -5.36 5.72 0.54
CA GLY A 147 -4.94 4.60 -0.29
C GLY A 147 -4.54 3.38 0.54
N ALA A 148 -3.91 3.57 1.70
CA ALA A 148 -3.54 2.47 2.58
C ALA A 148 -4.78 1.79 3.17
N SER A 149 -5.77 2.57 3.62
CA SER A 149 -7.05 2.02 4.09
C SER A 149 -7.81 1.29 2.97
N ALA A 150 -7.77 1.80 1.74
CA ALA A 150 -8.38 1.15 0.58
C ALA A 150 -7.67 -0.16 0.22
N ALA A 151 -6.33 -0.17 0.27
CA ALA A 151 -5.53 -1.37 0.06
C ALA A 151 -5.86 -2.47 1.07
N VAL A 152 -5.98 -2.13 2.37
CA VAL A 152 -6.40 -3.09 3.40
C VAL A 152 -7.76 -3.72 3.06
N GLN A 153 -8.76 -2.92 2.69
CA GLN A 153 -10.08 -3.44 2.31
C GLN A 153 -10.00 -4.34 1.07
N GLY A 154 -9.18 -3.96 0.08
CA GLY A 154 -8.95 -4.78 -1.12
C GLY A 154 -8.25 -6.10 -0.81
N ILE A 155 -7.27 -6.10 0.09
CA ILE A 155 -6.59 -7.31 0.56
C ILE A 155 -7.57 -8.22 1.30
N GLU A 156 -8.36 -7.67 2.22
CA GLU A 156 -9.40 -8.44 2.93
C GLU A 156 -10.42 -9.06 1.97
N ALA A 157 -10.87 -8.32 0.95
CA ALA A 157 -11.76 -8.84 -0.09
C ALA A 157 -11.11 -9.95 -0.92
N GLY A 158 -9.82 -9.79 -1.27
CA GLY A 158 -9.04 -10.81 -1.96
C GLY A 158 -8.88 -12.09 -1.14
N ILE A 159 -8.60 -11.98 0.16
CA ILE A 159 -8.47 -13.12 1.08
C ILE A 159 -9.80 -13.88 1.21
N ARG A 160 -10.94 -13.17 1.28
CA ARG A 160 -12.27 -13.80 1.34
C ARG A 160 -12.67 -14.49 0.04
N GLY A 161 -12.03 -14.17 -1.08
CA GLY A 161 -12.39 -14.69 -2.40
C GLY A 161 -13.58 -13.99 -3.04
N ASP A 162 -13.89 -12.76 -2.63
CA ASP A 162 -15.06 -12.00 -3.10
C ASP A 162 -14.86 -11.42 -4.52
N ILE A 163 -13.64 -11.48 -5.06
CA ILE A 163 -13.27 -10.85 -6.33
C ILE A 163 -13.70 -11.73 -7.52
N GLY A 164 -14.87 -11.43 -8.09
CA GLY A 164 -15.40 -12.07 -9.30
C GLY A 164 -15.36 -11.20 -10.55
N VAL A 165 -15.71 -11.77 -11.70
CA VAL A 165 -15.87 -11.03 -12.97
C VAL A 165 -17.33 -10.84 -13.32
N ARG A 166 -17.65 -9.73 -13.99
CA ARG A 166 -18.99 -9.46 -14.52
C ARG A 166 -18.88 -8.61 -15.78
N SER A 167 -19.69 -8.92 -16.78
CA SER A 167 -19.78 -8.14 -18.02
C SER A 167 -20.54 -6.83 -17.80
N LEU A 168 -20.26 -5.83 -18.64
CA LEU A 168 -20.98 -4.55 -18.62
C LEU A 168 -22.48 -4.75 -18.93
N GLN A 169 -22.79 -5.71 -19.80
CA GLN A 169 -24.15 -6.07 -20.19
C GLN A 169 -24.95 -6.62 -19.00
N GLU A 170 -24.34 -7.48 -18.17
CA GLU A 170 -24.96 -7.98 -16.94
C GLU A 170 -25.18 -6.87 -15.91
N LEU A 171 -24.25 -5.92 -15.82
CA LEU A 171 -24.39 -4.75 -14.94
C LEU A 171 -25.57 -3.87 -15.38
N HIS A 172 -25.67 -3.54 -16.66
CA HIS A 172 -26.78 -2.73 -17.19
C HIS A 172 -28.13 -3.41 -16.99
N ARG A 173 -28.26 -4.71 -17.30
CA ARG A 173 -29.51 -5.47 -17.06
C ARG A 173 -29.93 -5.46 -15.58
N ALA A 174 -28.98 -5.48 -14.66
CA ALA A 174 -29.27 -5.41 -13.23
C ALA A 174 -29.78 -4.03 -12.76
N ILE A 175 -29.47 -2.97 -13.52
CA ILE A 175 -30.01 -1.62 -13.27
C ILE A 175 -31.43 -1.53 -13.85
N ASP A 176 -31.63 -1.95 -15.09
CA ASP A 176 -32.93 -1.89 -15.79
C ASP A 176 -34.03 -2.71 -15.07
N SER A 177 -33.67 -3.86 -14.52
CA SER A 177 -34.58 -4.67 -13.71
C SER A 177 -34.99 -4.02 -12.40
N ARG A 178 -34.18 -3.11 -11.83
CA ARG A 178 -34.51 -2.38 -10.59
C ARG A 178 -35.35 -1.13 -10.83
N SER A 179 -35.28 -0.55 -12.02
CA SER A 179 -36.10 0.60 -12.43
C SER A 179 -37.50 0.18 -12.88
N THR A 180 -37.70 -1.07 -13.27
CA THR A 180 -39.01 -1.62 -13.67
C THR A 180 -39.85 -2.08 -12.47
N ASP A 181 -39.22 -2.27 -11.30
CA ASP A 181 -39.84 -2.74 -10.05
C ASP A 181 -40.14 -1.57 -9.06
N ARG A 182 -40.12 -0.33 -9.56
CA ARG A 182 -40.50 0.90 -8.86
C ARG A 182 -41.61 1.61 -9.62
#